data_AF-A0A396I2D3-F1
#
_entry.id   AF-A0A396I2D3-F1
#
_cell.length_a   1.000
_cell.length_b   1.000
_cell.length_c   1.000
_cell.angle_alpha   90.00
_cell.angle_beta   90.00
_cell.angle_gamma   90.00
#
_symmetry.space_group_name_H-M   'P 1'
#
loop_
_entity.id
_entity.type
_entity.pdbx_description
1 polymer ?
#
loop_
_entity_poly.entity_id
_entity_poly.type
_entity_poly.pdbx_seq_one_letter_code
_entity_poly.pdbx_strand_id
1 'polypeptide(L)' 'MMGQRKYHLGEIYREFRCLKRTDLIKAMANCLPMETIRTGCQVVSIELDPITQYSQLVLSNGSILQAKVC' A
#
# COMPACT_ATOMS: atom_id res chain seq x y z
N MET A 1 -33.24 -3.13 49.42
CA MET A 1 -32.61 -4.45 49.35
C MET A 1 -31.99 -4.61 47.97
N MET A 2 -30.69 -4.90 47.93
CA MET A 2 -29.85 -5.56 46.91
C MET A 2 -30.14 -5.31 45.41
N GLY A 3 -29.19 -4.92 44.56
CA GLY A 3 -27.75 -4.80 44.77
C GLY A 3 -27.09 -4.14 43.55
N GLN A 4 -26.16 -3.25 43.83
CA GLN A 4 -25.24 -2.69 42.86
C GLN A 4 -24.30 -3.82 42.40
N ARG A 5 -24.43 -4.26 41.14
CA ARG A 5 -23.34 -5.03 40.52
C ARG A 5 -22.23 -4.04 40.17
N LYS A 6 -21.26 -3.93 41.08
CA LYS A 6 -19.92 -3.41 40.78
C LYS A 6 -19.32 -4.31 39.71
N TYR A 7 -19.29 -3.85 38.47
CA TYR A 7 -18.45 -4.47 37.44
C TYR A 7 -17.04 -3.92 37.58
N HIS A 8 -16.09 -4.85 37.55
CA HIS A 8 -14.69 -4.66 37.87
C HIS A 8 -13.99 -3.62 36.98
N LEU A 9 -13.13 -2.82 37.61
CA LEU A 9 -12.10 -2.02 36.99
C LEU A 9 -11.15 -2.95 36.19
N GLY A 10 -11.33 -3.06 34.87
CA GLY A 10 -10.47 -3.95 34.08
C GLY A 10 -10.92 -4.27 32.65
N GLU A 11 -11.82 -3.50 32.04
CA GLU A 11 -12.02 -3.61 30.60
C GLU A 11 -10.83 -2.96 29.88
N ILE A 12 -9.96 -3.81 29.33
CA ILE A 12 -8.98 -3.39 28.33
C ILE A 12 -9.78 -2.69 27.23
N TYR A 13 -9.75 -1.35 27.18
CA TYR A 13 -10.27 -0.58 26.06
C TYR A 13 -9.55 -1.06 24.80
N ARG A 14 -10.16 -1.99 24.06
CA ARG A 14 -9.65 -2.40 22.76
C ARG A 14 -9.97 -1.29 21.78
N GLU A 15 -8.94 -0.57 21.39
CA GLU A 15 -9.01 0.36 20.27
C GLU A 15 -9.22 -0.44 18.98
N PHE A 16 -10.25 -0.07 18.21
CA PHE A 16 -10.44 -0.60 16.85
C PHE A 16 -9.99 0.46 15.84
N ARG A 17 -8.97 0.13 15.05
CA ARG A 17 -8.48 1.00 13.97
C ARG A 17 -9.02 0.55 12.61
N CYS A 18 -10.34 0.70 12.46
CA CYS A 18 -11.02 0.38 11.22
C CYS A 18 -11.05 1.61 10.32
N LEU A 19 -10.48 1.51 9.12
CA LEU A 19 -10.48 2.57 8.12
C LEU A 19 -11.13 2.06 6.83
N LYS A 20 -11.78 2.97 6.09
CA LYS A 20 -12.16 2.67 4.72
C LYS A 20 -10.87 2.47 3.92
N ARG A 21 -10.81 1.40 3.12
CA ARG A 21 -9.65 1.10 2.25
C ARG A 21 -9.22 2.32 1.42
N THR A 22 -10.19 3.09 0.91
CA THR A 22 -9.94 4.30 0.13
C THR A 22 -9.23 5.39 0.91
N ASP A 23 -9.57 5.56 2.19
CA ASP A 23 -9.01 6.63 3.02
C ASP A 23 -7.56 6.26 3.40
N LEU A 24 -7.31 4.99 3.71
CA LEU A 24 -5.97 4.48 3.94
C LEU A 24 -5.07 4.64 2.71
N ILE A 25 -5.54 4.23 1.52
CA ILE A 25 -4.75 4.33 0.28
C ILE A 25 -4.42 5.79 -0.03
N LYS A 26 -5.38 6.71 0.12
CA LYS A 26 -5.14 8.15 -0.10
C LYS A 26 -4.13 8.71 0.89
N ALA A 27 -4.26 8.36 2.17
CA ALA A 27 -3.30 8.79 3.19
C ALA A 27 -1.88 8.30 2.85
N MET A 28 -1.73 7.03 2.46
CA MET A 28 -0.44 6.48 2.03
C MET A 28 0.11 7.19 0.79
N ALA A 29 -0.72 7.41 -0.24
CA ALA A 29 -0.31 8.09 -1.46
C ALA A 29 0.15 9.54 -1.21
N ASN A 30 -0.56 10.27 -0.35
CA ASN A 30 -0.25 11.66 0.00
C ASN A 30 1.06 11.81 0.80
N CYS A 31 1.52 10.75 1.45
CA CYS A 31 2.78 10.76 2.19
C CYS A 31 4.01 10.45 1.33
N LEU A 32 3.83 10.13 0.05
CA LEU A 32 4.94 9.83 -0.86
C LEU A 32 5.45 11.11 -1.56
N PRO A 33 6.73 11.14 -1.96
CA PRO A 33 7.24 12.18 -2.84
C PRO A 33 6.42 12.29 -4.13
N MET A 34 6.39 13.50 -4.71
CA MET A 34 5.81 13.74 -6.03
C MET A 34 6.36 12.74 -7.05
N GLU A 35 5.53 12.31 -8.01
CA GLU A 35 5.86 11.35 -9.07
C GLU A 35 6.16 9.90 -8.62
N THR A 36 6.00 9.55 -7.33
CA THR A 36 6.20 8.16 -6.87
C THR A 36 5.16 7.19 -7.44
N ILE A 37 3.90 7.63 -7.58
CA ILE A 37 2.81 6.81 -8.12
C ILE A 37 2.50 7.27 -9.54
N ARG A 38 2.65 6.36 -10.51
CA ARG A 38 2.26 6.57 -11.91
C ARG A 38 1.05 5.70 -12.24
N THR A 39 -0.07 6.32 -12.60
CA THR A 39 -1.29 5.61 -13.02
C THR A 39 -1.26 5.34 -14.53
N GLY A 40 -2.13 4.46 -15.02
CA GLY A 40 -2.18 4.08 -16.45
C GLY A 40 -0.99 3.25 -16.94
N CYS A 41 -0.14 2.76 -16.03
CA CYS A 41 1.04 1.95 -16.35
C CYS A 41 0.75 0.44 -16.17
N GLN A 42 -0.06 -0.14 -17.04
CA GLN A 42 -0.31 -1.59 -17.00
C GLN A 42 0.92 -2.34 -17.54
N VAL A 43 1.55 -3.16 -16.69
CA VAL A 43 2.67 -4.04 -17.08
C VAL A 43 2.11 -5.25 -17.83
N VAL A 44 2.68 -5.56 -19.00
CA VAL A 44 2.27 -6.69 -19.86
C VAL A 44 3.35 -7.76 -20.00
N SER A 45 4.63 -7.40 -19.87
CA SER A 45 5.73 -8.36 -19.74
C SER A 45 6.83 -7.82 -18.83
N ILE A 46 7.66 -8.73 -18.32
CA ILE A 46 8.87 -8.42 -17.59
C ILE A 46 10.00 -9.15 -18.30
N GLU A 47 11.01 -8.39 -18.74
CA GLU A 47 12.14 -8.90 -19.51
C GLU A 47 13.45 -8.55 -18.79
N LEU A 48 14.49 -9.32 -19.04
CA LEU A 48 15.82 -9.03 -18.49
C LEU A 48 16.68 -8.37 -19.55
N ASP A 49 17.18 -7.18 -19.26
CA ASP A 49 18.13 -6.50 -20.14
C ASP A 49 19.46 -7.30 -20.16
N PRO A 50 19.94 -7.76 -21.33
CA PRO A 50 21.11 -8.63 -21.38
C PRO A 50 22.42 -7.91 -21.00
N ILE A 51 22.46 -6.57 -21.08
CA ILE A 51 23.66 -5.77 -20.81
C ILE A 51 23.70 -5.36 -19.34
N THR A 52 22.61 -4.77 -18.85
CA THR A 52 22.53 -4.24 -17.48
C THR A 52 22.06 -5.27 -16.46
N GLN A 53 21.47 -6.38 -16.93
CA GLN A 53 20.82 -7.40 -16.10
C GLN A 53 19.69 -6.81 -15.24
N TYR A 54 19.14 -5.64 -15.61
CA TYR A 54 18.02 -5.03 -14.94
C TYR A 54 16.71 -5.50 -15.52
N SER A 55 15.67 -5.53 -14.69
CA SER A 55 14.33 -5.87 -15.15
C SER A 55 13.76 -4.73 -15.98
N GLN A 56 13.25 -5.02 -17.16
CA GLN A 56 12.51 -4.11 -18.01
C GLN A 56 11.02 -4.45 -17.93
N LEU A 57 10.22 -3.51 -17.45
CA LEU A 57 8.76 -3.61 -17.42
C LEU A 57 8.22 -3.05 -18.73
N VAL A 58 7.67 -3.91 -19.59
CA VAL A 58 7.00 -3.48 -20.82
C VAL A 58 5.56 -3.12 -20.48
N LEU A 59 5.14 -1.92 -20.85
CA LEU A 59 3.81 -1.41 -20.56
C LEU A 59 2.87 -1.59 -21.76
N SER A 60 1.57 -1.63 -21.52
CA SER A 60 0.54 -1.82 -22.56
C SER A 60 0.53 -0.71 -23.63
N ASN A 61 1.11 0.46 -23.33
CA ASN A 61 1.28 1.56 -24.28
C ASN A 61 2.58 1.48 -25.11
N GLY A 62 3.34 0.39 -24.99
CA GLY A 62 4.61 0.16 -25.69
C GLY A 62 5.84 0.83 -25.06
N SER A 63 5.67 1.62 -24.00
CA SER A 63 6.80 2.19 -23.26
C SER A 63 7.44 1.17 -22.31
N ILE A 64 8.69 1.42 -21.93
CA ILE A 64 9.49 0.53 -21.07
C ILE A 64 9.91 1.29 -19.81
N LEU A 65 9.77 0.66 -18.65
CA LEU A 65 10.34 1.14 -17.39
C LEU A 65 11.46 0.20 -16.94
N GLN A 66 12.67 0.74 -16.74
CA GLN A 66 13.76 -0.02 -16.13
C GLN A 66 13.62 -0.03 -14.61
N ALA A 67 13.66 -1.22 -14.03
CA ALA A 67 13.63 -1.46 -12.60
C ALA A 67 14.95 -2.09 -12.16
N LYS A 68 15.75 -1.31 -11.45
CA LYS A 68 16.88 -1.81 -10.68
C LYS A 68 16.37 -2.33 -9.34
N VAL A 69 16.58 -3.62 -9.07
CA VAL A 69 16.29 -4.24 -7.78
C VAL A 69 17.59 -4.27 -6.97
N CYS A 70 17.59 -3.67 -5.78
CA CYS A 70 18.74 -3.57 -4.89
C CYS A 70 18.76 -4.70 -3.86
#